data_AF-A0A1A0MJB8-F1
#
_entry.id   AF-A0A1A0MJB8-F1
#
_cell.length_a   1.000
_cell.length_b   1.000
_cell.length_c   1.000
_cell.angle_alpha   90.00
_cell.angle_beta   90.00
_cell.angle_gamma   90.00
#
_symmetry.space_group_name_H-M   'P 1'
#
loop_
_entity.id
_entity.type
_entity.pdbx_description
1 polymer ?
#
loop_
_entity_poly.entity_id
_entity_poly.type
_entity_poly.pdbx_seq_one_letter_code
_entity_poly.pdbx_strand_id
1 'polypeptide(L)' 'MLASPDPEHVASLSEGELLNIEKIDAPVRGVVATLLTGEQVGAISRDIVRLRECIDAGHEYEAEVLRVSGGSVTVSVRPR' A
#
# COMPACT_ATOMS: atom_id res chain seq x y z
N MET A 1 3.90 6.93 0.86
CA MET A 1 3.41 6.97 2.27
C MET A 1 2.02 6.38 2.30
N LEU A 2 1.68 5.72 3.40
CA LEU A 2 0.33 5.23 3.62
C LEU A 2 -0.53 6.34 4.24
N ALA A 3 -1.75 6.49 3.74
CA ALA A 3 -2.82 7.28 4.34
C ALA A 3 -3.71 6.36 5.18
N SER A 4 -4.17 6.88 6.32
CA SER A 4 -5.00 6.17 7.31
C SER A 4 -4.54 4.73 7.56
N PRO A 5 -3.28 4.54 7.97
CA PRO A 5 -2.76 3.19 8.16
C PRO A 5 -3.39 2.57 9.41
N ASP A 6 -3.71 1.28 9.33
CA ASP A 6 -4.34 0.52 10.39
C ASP A 6 -3.34 0.26 11.53
N PRO A 7 -3.54 0.84 12.73
CA PRO A 7 -2.58 0.74 13.81
C PRO A 7 -2.30 -0.71 14.27
N GLU A 8 -3.25 -1.63 14.13
CA GLU A 8 -3.05 -3.03 14.51
C GLU A 8 -2.02 -3.70 13.60
N HIS A 9 -2.14 -3.47 12.29
CA HIS A 9 -1.23 -4.03 11.29
C HIS A 9 0.09 -3.28 11.21
N VAL A 10 0.09 -1.96 11.39
CA VAL A 10 1.30 -1.13 11.40
C VAL A 10 2.26 -1.51 12.53
N ALA A 11 1.73 -1.88 13.69
CA ALA A 11 2.56 -2.26 14.84
C ALA A 11 3.37 -3.54 14.57
N SER A 12 2.89 -4.42 13.69
CA SER A 12 3.60 -5.62 13.26
C SER A 12 4.54 -5.42 12.08
N LEU A 13 4.44 -4.29 11.36
CA LEU A 13 5.27 -4.05 10.19
C LEU A 13 6.73 -3.79 10.53
N SER A 14 7.62 -4.37 9.74
CA SER A 14 9.07 -4.14 9.82
C SER A 14 9.58 -3.36 8.62
N GLU A 15 10.68 -2.61 8.80
CA GLU A 15 11.39 -2.00 7.67
C GLU A 15 11.96 -3.11 6.76
N GLY A 16 11.84 -2.92 5.44
CA GLY A 16 12.18 -3.90 4.40
C GLY A 16 11.05 -4.89 4.07
N GLU A 17 9.93 -4.86 4.78
CA GLU A 17 8.80 -5.73 4.50
C GLU A 17 8.10 -5.37 3.19
N LEU A 18 7.63 -6.38 2.46
CA LEU A 18 6.93 -6.21 1.19
C LEU A 18 5.42 -6.33 1.38
N LEU A 19 4.72 -5.37 0.80
CA LEU A 19 3.27 -5.27 0.77
C LEU A 19 2.80 -5.42 -0.68
N ASN A 20 1.66 -6.06 -0.86
CA ASN A 20 0.95 -6.08 -2.13
C ASN A 20 0.28 -4.73 -2.37
N ILE A 21 0.13 -4.37 -3.65
CA ILE A 21 -0.61 -3.18 -4.05
C ILE A 21 -1.85 -3.58 -4.82
N GLU A 22 -3.01 -3.14 -4.32
CA GLU A 22 -4.30 -3.48 -4.89
C GLU A 22 -5.14 -2.24 -5.19
N LYS A 23 -5.89 -2.27 -6.30
CA LYS A 23 -6.88 -1.24 -6.59
C LYS A 23 -8.18 -1.58 -5.84
N ILE A 24 -8.82 -0.56 -5.27
CA ILE A 24 -10.17 -0.68 -4.69
C ILE A 24 -11.13 0.24 -5.41
N ASP A 25 -12.35 -0.22 -5.67
CA ASP A 25 -13.40 0.59 -6.30
C ASP A 25 -14.49 1.04 -5.33
N ALA A 26 -14.56 0.45 -4.12
CA ALA A 26 -15.48 0.80 -3.04
C ALA A 26 -14.82 0.62 -1.67
N PRO A 27 -15.20 1.38 -0.63
CA PRO A 27 -16.20 2.47 -0.64
C PRO A 27 -15.69 3.77 -1.29
N VAL A 28 -14.37 3.93 -1.44
CA VAL A 28 -13.74 5.05 -2.15
C VAL A 28 -12.76 4.49 -3.17
N ARG A 29 -12.81 5.00 -4.40
CA ARG A 29 -11.86 4.61 -5.45
C ARG A 29 -10.44 5.00 -5.04
N GLY A 30 -9.57 4.00 -4.94
CA GLY A 30 -8.22 4.21 -4.45
C GLY A 30 -7.27 3.07 -4.78
N VAL A 31 -6.10 3.12 -4.15
CA VAL A 31 -5.09 2.05 -4.17
C VAL A 31 -4.72 1.81 -2.72
N VAL A 32 -4.61 0.55 -2.33
CA VAL A 32 -4.29 0.14 -0.97
C VAL A 32 -3.06 -0.75 -0.96
N ALA A 33 -2.35 -0.71 0.17
CA ALA A 33 -1.31 -1.66 0.49
C ALA A 33 -1.90 -2.77 1.37
N THR A 34 -1.72 -4.02 0.97
CA THR A 34 -2.18 -5.21 1.69
C THR A 34 -0.98 -6.05 2.13
N LEU A 35 -1.11 -6.76 3.25
CA LEU A 35 -0.17 -7.81 3.61
C LEU A 35 -0.23 -8.93 2.56
N LEU A 36 0.80 -9.78 2.50
CA LEU A 36 0.78 -10.97 1.65
C LEU A 36 -0.36 -11.95 2.00
N THR A 37 -0.88 -11.85 3.23
CA THR A 37 -2.03 -12.59 3.76
C THR A 37 -3.38 -11.99 3.35
N GLY A 38 -3.39 -10.77 2.78
CA GLY A 38 -4.56 -10.10 2.20
C GLY A 38 -5.17 -8.99 3.05
N GLU A 39 -4.71 -8.78 4.28
CA GLU A 39 -5.23 -7.72 5.15
C GLU A 39 -4.75 -6.35 4.71
N GLN A 40 -5.66 -5.37 4.69
CA GLN A 40 -5.34 -4.00 4.32
C GLN A 40 -4.58 -3.28 5.44
N VAL A 41 -3.36 -2.82 5.13
CA VAL A 41 -2.56 -2.01 6.03
C VAL A 41 -2.94 -0.54 5.92
N GLY A 42 -3.23 -0.04 4.71
CA GLY A 42 -3.56 1.38 4.52
C GLY A 42 -3.68 1.76 3.05
N ALA A 43 -4.09 2.99 2.79
CA ALA A 43 -4.24 3.50 1.43
C ALA A 43 -2.93 4.11 0.91
N ILE A 44 -2.61 3.95 -0.36
CA ILE A 44 -1.52 4.68 -1.00
C ILE A 44 -1.96 6.13 -1.21
N SER A 45 -1.20 7.08 -0.68
CA SER A 45 -1.58 8.50 -0.69
C SER A 45 -1.06 9.30 -1.91
N ARG A 46 -0.27 8.67 -2.80
CA ARG A 46 0.41 9.33 -3.93
C ARG A 46 0.22 8.53 -5.21
N ASP A 47 0.26 9.21 -6.35
CA ASP A 47 0.22 8.59 -7.69
C ASP A 47 -0.98 7.64 -7.92
N ILE A 48 -2.07 7.83 -7.17
CA ILE A 48 -3.24 6.93 -7.14
C ILE A 48 -3.80 6.71 -8.56
N VAL A 49 -4.04 7.80 -9.31
CA VAL A 49 -4.61 7.71 -10.67
C VAL A 49 -3.71 6.89 -11.58
N ARG A 50 -2.41 7.19 -11.59
CA ARG A 50 -1.42 6.50 -12.42
C ARG A 50 -1.30 5.02 -12.05
N LEU A 51 -1.19 4.70 -10.77
CA LEU A 51 -1.10 3.32 -10.29
C LEU A 51 -2.34 2.53 -10.70
N ARG A 52 -3.54 3.12 -10.59
CA ARG A 52 -4.77 2.46 -11.02
C ARG A 52 -4.79 2.17 -12.50
N GLU A 53 -4.46 3.15 -13.34
CA GLU A 53 -4.39 2.95 -14.80
C GLU A 53 -3.40 1.85 -15.18
N CYS A 54 -2.23 1.80 -14.51
CA CYS A 54 -1.27 0.74 -14.76
C CYS A 54 -1.75 -0.64 -14.28
N ILE A 55 -2.40 -0.72 -13.12
CA ILE A 55 -3.01 -1.97 -12.63
C ILE A 55 -4.15 -2.42 -13.56
N ASP A 56 -4.97 -1.48 -14.06
CA ASP A 56 -6.02 -1.75 -15.06
C ASP A 56 -5.44 -2.27 -16.39
N ALA A 57 -4.23 -1.82 -16.76
CA ALA A 57 -3.49 -2.30 -17.92
C ALA A 57 -2.78 -3.66 -17.70
N GLY A 58 -2.90 -4.25 -16.51
CA GLY A 58 -2.31 -5.55 -16.17
C GLY A 58 -0.91 -5.49 -15.58
N HIS A 59 -0.45 -4.31 -15.11
CA HIS A 59 0.82 -4.20 -14.38
C HIS A 59 0.63 -4.51 -12.90
N GLU A 60 1.53 -5.31 -12.34
CA GLU A 60 1.58 -5.58 -10.90
C GLU A 60 2.59 -4.67 -10.21
N TYR A 61 2.28 -4.29 -8.98
CA TYR A 61 3.12 -3.45 -8.14
C TYR A 61 3.25 -4.07 -6.75
N GLU A 62 4.39 -3.80 -6.13
CA GLU A 62 4.65 -4.09 -4.73
C GLU A 62 5.15 -2.83 -4.03
N ALA A 63 5.00 -2.79 -2.71
CA ALA A 63 5.48 -1.70 -1.89
C ALA A 63 6.39 -2.19 -0.78
N GLU A 64 7.59 -1.63 -0.70
CA GLU A 64 8.55 -1.92 0.36
C GLU A 64 8.41 -0.89 1.49
N VAL A 65 8.30 -1.36 2.73
CA VAL A 65 8.26 -0.52 3.92
C VAL A 65 9.64 0.07 4.16
N LEU A 66 9.79 1.37 3.91
CA LEU A 66 11.06 2.07 4.13
C LEU A 66 11.25 2.51 5.59
N ARG A 67 10.14 2.88 6.25
CA ARG A 67 10.17 3.43 7.61
C ARG A 67 8.81 3.32 8.28
N VAL A 68 8.80 2.94 9.55
CA VAL A 68 7.62 2.99 10.44
C VAL A 68 7.92 3.94 11.60
N SER A 69 7.09 4.98 11.79
CA SER A 69 7.32 5.97 12.85
C SER A 69 6.01 6.53 13.40
N GLY A 70 5.71 6.23 14.67
CA GLY A 70 4.58 6.83 15.40
C GLY A 70 3.22 6.68 14.69
N GLY A 71 2.98 5.53 14.05
CA GLY A 71 1.76 5.27 13.27
C GLY A 71 1.81 5.77 11.82
N SER A 72 2.87 6.48 11.40
CA SER A 72 3.10 6.81 9.99
C SER A 72 3.97 5.75 9.33
N VAL A 73 3.57 5.29 8.14
CA VAL A 73 4.34 4.32 7.34
C VAL A 73 4.76 4.94 6.02
N THR A 74 6.06 4.93 5.78
CA THR A 74 6.65 5.32 4.51
C THR A 74 6.95 4.07 3.71
N VAL A 75 6.41 4.02 2.49
CA VAL A 75 6.60 2.91 1.55
C VAL A 75 7.15 3.42 0.23
N SER A 76 7.92 2.56 -0.45
CA SER A 76 8.38 2.74 -1.83
C SER A 76 7.62 1.78 -2.73
N VAL A 77 6.88 2.31 -3.70
CA VAL A 77 6.12 1.48 -4.65
C VAL A 77 6.98 1.23 -5.89
N ARG A 78 7.08 -0.02 -6.32
CA ARG A 78 7.80 -0.43 -7.53
C ARG A 78 7.03 -1.49 -8.32
N PRO A 79 7.24 -1.60 -9.66
CA PRO A 79 6.71 -2.70 -10.45
C PRO A 79 7.26 -4.05 -9.96
N ARG A 80 6.44 -5.09 -10.05
CA ARG A 80 6.83 -6.48 -9.77
C ARG A 80 7.41 -7.18 -11.00
#